data_AF-A0A257P070-F1
#
_entry.id   AF-A0A257P070-F1
#
_cell.length_a   1.000
_cell.length_b   1.000
_cell.length_c   1.000
_cell.angle_alpha   90.00
_cell.angle_beta   90.00
_cell.angle_gamma   90.00
#
_symmetry.space_group_name_H-M   'P 1'
#
loop_
_entity.id
_entity.type
_entity.pdbx_description
1 polymer ?
#
loop_
_entity_poly.entity_id
_entity_poly.type
_entity_poly.pdbx_seq_one_letter_code
_entity_poly.pdbx_strand_id
1 'polypeptide(L)'
;GADETFQGLHGKPVSVGPDDCVISDTSGVQSLAGIVGGEATGCDENTKNVFIECALFDRVHIAQTGQRHGIFSDARQRFERGIDSMLLPAALDAASAMVLQLCGGTPSLVSEAGERPDWNRKAALRFKRLRDFGGADIAPDEAVASLEKLGFTIYRRDAMHVELDVPSWRNDIASPPALDQREAPQATQAAAGAAEIEPEHDLIEEVLRLRGLDAIVAVSLPVPSGIPAPMLTQKQVRTALARRVLAARGLMECVTFSFLDHNIAKLFGDASDLRLANPIAADLDEMRPTPVATLILAAARNIARGYGDLGFFEVGPGYVSATEQRLVATGIRTGETPLSALQPSRKYDAMDAKADAMAVLVALGVSTDAVSATADAPKFYHPGQSGVL
;
A
#
# COMPACT_ATOMS: atom_id res chain seq x y z
N GLY A 1 26.00 -21.94 2.93
CA GLY A 1 25.93 -21.37 4.29
C GLY A 1 25.78 -19.86 4.20
N ALA A 2 25.37 -19.19 5.29
CA ALA A 2 25.25 -17.73 5.32
C ALA A 2 26.58 -17.08 4.89
N ASP A 3 26.49 -16.02 4.10
CA ASP A 3 27.59 -15.30 3.43
C ASP A 3 28.31 -16.05 2.30
N GLU A 4 27.86 -17.24 1.90
CA GLU A 4 28.32 -17.86 0.64
C GLU A 4 27.88 -17.04 -0.57
N THR A 5 28.75 -16.99 -1.57
CA THR A 5 28.49 -16.24 -2.80
C THR A 5 28.55 -17.15 -4.01
N PHE A 6 27.68 -16.91 -4.98
CA PHE A 6 27.74 -17.55 -6.28
C PHE A 6 27.41 -16.53 -7.37
N GLN A 7 27.94 -16.78 -8.58
CA GLN A 7 27.60 -15.98 -9.75
C GLN A 7 26.28 -16.50 -10.32
N GLY A 8 25.24 -15.64 -10.38
CA GLY A 8 23.94 -16.05 -10.90
C GLY A 8 23.84 -15.94 -12.43
N LEU A 9 22.99 -16.77 -13.05
CA LEU A 9 22.73 -16.77 -14.50
C LEU A 9 22.20 -15.44 -15.06
N HIS A 10 21.75 -14.54 -14.18
CA HIS A 10 21.36 -13.17 -14.51
C HIS A 10 22.56 -12.20 -14.61
N GLY A 11 23.79 -12.72 -14.56
CA GLY A 11 25.03 -11.96 -14.75
C GLY A 11 25.47 -11.16 -13.53
N LYS A 12 24.89 -11.39 -12.34
CA LYS A 12 25.29 -10.70 -11.10
C LYS A 12 25.65 -11.69 -10.00
N PRO A 13 26.59 -11.32 -9.11
CA PRO A 13 26.88 -12.11 -7.92
C PRO A 13 25.69 -12.05 -6.94
N VAL A 14 25.48 -13.15 -6.24
CA VAL A 14 24.48 -13.30 -5.17
C VAL A 14 25.21 -13.66 -3.89
N SER A 15 24.89 -12.97 -2.78
CA SER A 15 25.41 -13.25 -1.45
C SER A 15 24.30 -13.77 -0.55
N VAL A 16 24.34 -15.05 -0.21
CA VAL A 16 23.24 -15.76 0.47
C VAL A 16 23.14 -15.33 1.94
N GLY A 17 21.93 -14.94 2.37
CA GLY A 17 21.60 -14.65 3.76
C GLY A 17 21.08 -15.88 4.53
N PRO A 18 20.94 -15.79 5.86
CA PRO A 18 20.48 -16.90 6.70
C PRO A 18 19.03 -17.34 6.42
N ASP A 19 18.19 -16.44 5.90
CA ASP A 19 16.79 -16.71 5.58
C ASP A 19 16.57 -17.19 4.13
N ASP A 20 17.64 -17.34 3.35
CA ASP A 20 17.55 -17.74 1.96
C ASP A 20 17.50 -19.26 1.81
N CYS A 21 16.45 -19.76 1.14
CA CYS A 21 16.41 -21.14 0.69
C CYS A 21 17.34 -21.29 -0.53
N VAL A 22 18.27 -22.24 -0.45
CA VAL A 22 19.28 -22.50 -1.50
C VAL A 22 19.24 -23.96 -1.92
N ILE A 23 19.63 -24.19 -3.17
CA ILE A 23 20.02 -25.53 -3.64
C ILE A 23 21.54 -25.60 -3.57
N SER A 24 22.06 -26.64 -2.92
CA SER A 24 23.49 -26.81 -2.66
C SER A 24 23.89 -28.28 -2.76
N ASP A 25 25.17 -28.51 -3.03
CA ASP A 25 25.81 -29.82 -2.95
C ASP A 25 27.04 -29.76 -2.01
N THR A 26 27.91 -30.76 -2.08
CA THR A 26 29.15 -30.81 -1.28
C THR A 26 30.15 -29.69 -1.62
N SER A 27 30.00 -29.05 -2.78
CA SER A 27 30.86 -27.97 -3.26
C SER A 27 30.36 -26.58 -2.87
N GLY A 28 29.13 -26.47 -2.36
CA GLY A 28 28.55 -25.23 -1.82
C GLY A 28 27.21 -24.88 -2.45
N VAL A 29 26.79 -23.62 -2.28
CA VAL A 29 25.55 -23.09 -2.89
C VAL A 29 25.66 -23.04 -4.42
N GLN A 30 24.64 -23.61 -5.07
CA GLN A 30 24.52 -23.64 -6.52
C GLN A 30 23.48 -22.64 -7.03
N SER A 31 22.43 -22.35 -6.26
CA SER A 31 21.38 -21.41 -6.69
C SER A 31 20.52 -20.91 -5.52
N LEU A 32 19.78 -19.82 -5.77
CA LEU A 32 18.65 -19.42 -4.93
C LEU A 32 17.42 -20.20 -5.39
N ALA A 33 16.89 -21.02 -4.49
CA ALA A 33 15.78 -21.92 -4.75
C ALA A 33 14.57 -21.16 -5.32
N GLY A 34 14.03 -21.62 -6.44
CA GLY A 34 12.85 -21.02 -7.09
C GLY A 34 13.04 -19.57 -7.60
N ILE A 35 14.27 -19.03 -7.63
CA ILE A 35 14.53 -17.63 -8.00
C ILE A 35 15.55 -17.53 -9.12
N VAL A 36 16.78 -18.00 -8.91
CA VAL A 36 17.85 -17.90 -9.94
C VAL A 36 18.90 -18.98 -9.78
N GLY A 37 19.22 -19.63 -10.90
CA GLY A 37 20.31 -20.61 -11.01
C GLY A 37 21.70 -19.96 -10.96
N GLY A 38 22.70 -20.71 -10.54
CA GLY A 38 24.11 -20.33 -10.63
C GLY A 38 24.67 -20.59 -12.02
N GLU A 39 25.62 -19.75 -12.43
CA GLU A 39 26.30 -19.84 -13.72
C GLU A 39 27.16 -21.12 -13.80
N ALA A 40 27.85 -21.48 -12.72
CA ALA A 40 28.74 -22.64 -12.67
C ALA A 40 28.02 -24.00 -12.82
N THR A 41 26.71 -24.04 -12.54
CA THR A 41 25.87 -25.24 -12.64
C THR A 41 24.83 -25.16 -13.76
N GLY A 42 24.91 -24.11 -14.60
CA GLY A 42 24.11 -24.00 -15.81
C GLY A 42 24.50 -25.01 -16.88
N CYS A 43 23.56 -25.31 -17.78
CA CYS A 43 23.87 -26.10 -18.98
C CYS A 43 24.55 -25.23 -20.04
N ASP A 44 25.56 -25.79 -20.71
CA ASP A 44 26.34 -25.18 -21.79
C ASP A 44 26.43 -26.13 -23.02
N GLU A 45 27.19 -25.75 -24.05
CA GLU A 45 27.40 -26.57 -25.24
C GLU A 45 28.14 -27.89 -24.98
N ASN A 46 28.83 -28.00 -23.84
CA ASN A 46 29.60 -29.17 -23.45
C ASN A 46 28.78 -30.15 -22.62
N THR A 47 27.63 -29.73 -22.12
CA THR A 47 26.75 -30.51 -21.25
C THR A 47 26.24 -31.77 -21.95
N LYS A 48 26.43 -32.93 -21.31
CA LYS A 48 25.99 -34.25 -21.82
C LYS A 48 24.94 -34.92 -20.93
N ASN A 49 24.94 -34.60 -19.64
CA ASN A 49 24.03 -35.15 -18.66
C ASN A 49 23.39 -33.98 -17.91
N VAL A 50 22.09 -34.07 -17.67
CA VAL A 50 21.33 -33.03 -16.96
C VAL A 50 20.62 -33.63 -15.76
N PHE A 51 20.46 -32.83 -14.71
CA PHE A 51 19.62 -33.15 -13.56
C PHE A 51 18.40 -32.24 -13.60
N ILE A 52 17.20 -32.82 -13.66
CA ILE A 52 15.95 -32.05 -13.70
C ILE A 52 15.44 -31.88 -12.28
N GLU A 53 15.39 -30.64 -11.81
CA GLU A 53 14.76 -30.28 -10.55
C GLU A 53 13.27 -29.95 -10.77
N CYS A 54 12.41 -30.54 -9.93
CA CYS A 54 11.00 -30.19 -9.85
C CYS A 54 10.60 -30.15 -8.37
N ALA A 55 10.38 -28.96 -7.84
CA ALA A 55 10.25 -28.73 -6.39
C ALA A 55 9.13 -27.76 -6.04
N LEU A 56 8.73 -27.77 -4.76
CA LEU A 56 7.85 -26.80 -4.12
C LEU A 56 8.68 -25.96 -3.15
N PHE A 57 8.40 -24.66 -3.11
CA PHE A 57 9.02 -23.73 -2.17
C PHE A 57 7.97 -22.94 -1.42
N ASP A 58 8.29 -22.52 -0.20
CA ASP A 58 7.44 -21.64 0.58
C ASP A 58 7.31 -20.27 -0.13
N ARG A 59 6.07 -19.89 -0.46
CA ARG A 59 5.79 -18.69 -1.25
C ARG A 59 6.25 -17.40 -0.57
N VAL A 60 6.21 -17.35 0.77
CA VAL A 60 6.56 -16.15 1.54
C VAL A 60 8.07 -15.97 1.56
N HIS A 61 8.82 -17.05 1.80
CA HIS A 61 10.28 -17.03 1.73
C HIS A 61 10.75 -16.64 0.33
N ILE A 62 10.16 -17.18 -0.74
CA ILE A 62 10.50 -16.80 -2.11
C ILE A 62 10.26 -15.31 -2.36
N ALA A 63 9.12 -14.77 -1.92
CA ALA A 63 8.80 -13.35 -2.09
C ALA A 63 9.83 -12.46 -1.35
N GLN A 64 10.14 -12.81 -0.10
CA GLN A 64 11.07 -12.07 0.75
C GLN A 64 12.51 -12.13 0.23
N THR A 65 13.01 -13.31 -0.12
CA THR A 65 14.34 -13.50 -0.72
C THR A 65 14.43 -12.75 -2.05
N GLY A 66 13.46 -12.93 -2.95
CA GLY A 66 13.46 -12.23 -4.24
C GLY A 66 13.50 -10.70 -4.08
N GLN A 67 12.73 -10.16 -3.13
CA GLN A 67 12.73 -8.73 -2.82
C GLN A 67 14.07 -8.27 -2.24
N ARG A 68 14.62 -9.01 -1.26
CA ARG A 68 15.90 -8.72 -0.61
C ARG A 68 17.04 -8.63 -1.62
N HIS A 69 17.07 -9.53 -2.59
CA HIS A 69 18.09 -9.59 -3.63
C HIS A 69 17.79 -8.70 -4.85
N GLY A 70 16.58 -8.16 -4.97
CA GLY A 70 16.17 -7.36 -6.13
C GLY A 70 16.13 -8.15 -7.44
N ILE A 71 15.89 -9.47 -7.38
CA ILE A 71 15.91 -10.38 -8.53
C ILE A 71 14.48 -10.63 -9.01
N PHE A 72 14.21 -10.38 -10.28
CA PHE A 72 12.91 -10.62 -10.89
C PHE A 72 13.05 -11.70 -11.96
N SER A 73 12.45 -12.86 -11.73
CA SER A 73 12.45 -13.98 -12.66
C SER A 73 11.06 -14.60 -12.78
N ASP A 74 10.85 -15.27 -13.89
CA ASP A 74 9.65 -16.06 -14.18
C ASP A 74 9.38 -17.13 -13.11
N ALA A 75 10.43 -17.73 -12.57
CA ALA A 75 10.35 -18.70 -11.48
C ALA A 75 9.85 -18.03 -10.20
N ARG A 76 10.51 -16.93 -9.78
CA ARG A 76 10.10 -16.17 -8.59
C ARG A 76 8.64 -15.76 -8.69
N GLN A 77 8.22 -15.18 -9.82
CA GLN A 77 6.87 -14.69 -10.02
C GLN A 77 5.80 -15.78 -9.80
N ARG A 78 6.10 -17.02 -10.20
CA ARG A 78 5.19 -18.17 -10.02
C ARG A 78 5.24 -18.70 -8.60
N PHE A 79 6.43 -18.94 -8.06
CA PHE A 79 6.59 -19.48 -6.71
C PHE A 79 6.08 -18.54 -5.61
N GLU A 80 6.28 -17.22 -5.73
CA GLU A 80 5.80 -16.24 -4.73
C GLU A 80 4.26 -16.15 -4.67
N ARG A 81 3.56 -16.58 -5.74
CA ARG A 81 2.09 -16.68 -5.79
C ARG A 81 1.57 -18.05 -5.34
N GLY A 82 2.47 -19.02 -5.20
CA GLY A 82 2.16 -20.42 -5.01
C GLY A 82 1.92 -21.13 -6.35
N ILE A 83 2.50 -22.33 -6.47
CA ILE A 83 2.26 -23.25 -7.58
C ILE A 83 1.35 -24.39 -7.10
N ASP A 84 0.77 -25.12 -8.05
CA ASP A 84 -0.03 -26.31 -7.75
C ASP A 84 0.86 -27.39 -7.09
N SER A 85 0.53 -27.75 -5.85
CA SER A 85 1.29 -28.73 -5.07
C SER A 85 1.22 -30.16 -5.60
N MET A 86 0.22 -30.50 -6.42
CA MET A 86 0.10 -31.81 -7.04
C MET A 86 0.71 -31.90 -8.44
N LEU A 87 1.15 -30.77 -9.00
CA LEU A 87 1.64 -30.72 -10.38
C LEU A 87 2.98 -31.43 -10.58
N LEU A 88 3.77 -31.62 -9.51
CA LEU A 88 5.18 -32.01 -9.59
C LEU A 88 5.43 -33.30 -10.40
N PRO A 89 4.75 -34.43 -10.13
CA PRO A 89 4.99 -35.65 -10.90
C PRO A 89 4.70 -35.47 -12.40
N ALA A 90 3.56 -34.86 -12.74
CA ALA A 90 3.17 -34.63 -14.13
C ALA A 90 4.10 -33.63 -14.83
N ALA A 91 4.58 -32.60 -14.13
CA ALA A 91 5.53 -31.64 -14.65
C ALA A 91 6.91 -32.27 -14.91
N LEU A 92 7.38 -33.14 -14.00
CA LEU A 92 8.64 -33.85 -14.16
C LEU A 92 8.59 -34.83 -15.34
N ASP A 93 7.48 -35.59 -15.47
CA ASP A 93 7.26 -36.49 -16.61
C ASP A 93 7.22 -35.72 -17.93
N ALA A 94 6.50 -34.59 -17.97
CA ALA A 94 6.42 -33.74 -19.16
C ALA A 94 7.79 -33.14 -19.55
N ALA A 95 8.55 -32.65 -18.57
CA ALA A 95 9.90 -32.12 -18.81
C ALA A 95 10.84 -33.22 -19.33
N SER A 96 10.81 -34.41 -18.72
CA SER A 96 11.62 -35.56 -19.13
C SER A 96 11.27 -36.02 -20.55
N ALA A 97 9.98 -36.12 -20.87
CA ALA A 97 9.51 -36.47 -22.21
C ALA A 97 9.97 -35.45 -23.25
N MET A 98 9.91 -34.15 -22.94
CA MET A 98 10.38 -33.09 -23.82
C MET A 98 11.89 -33.16 -24.07
N VAL A 99 12.68 -33.42 -23.02
CA VAL A 99 14.13 -33.63 -23.15
C VAL A 99 14.43 -34.83 -24.05
N LEU A 100 13.77 -35.97 -23.85
CA LEU A 100 13.98 -37.16 -24.67
C LEU A 100 13.60 -36.93 -26.14
N GLN A 101 12.50 -36.21 -26.38
CA GLN A 101 12.05 -35.90 -27.73
C GLN A 101 13.03 -34.99 -28.48
N LEU A 102 13.58 -33.98 -27.81
CA LEU A 102 14.42 -32.96 -28.44
C LEU A 102 15.90 -33.32 -28.46
N CYS A 103 16.40 -33.95 -27.40
CA CYS A 103 17.83 -34.16 -27.16
C CYS A 103 18.22 -35.65 -27.11
N GLY A 104 17.25 -36.56 -26.99
CA GLY A 104 17.50 -37.99 -26.75
C GLY A 104 17.99 -38.27 -25.32
N GLY A 105 18.71 -39.39 -25.14
CA GLY A 105 19.24 -39.82 -23.85
C GLY A 105 18.42 -40.94 -23.19
N THR A 106 18.65 -41.17 -21.90
CA THR A 106 17.96 -42.20 -21.12
C THR A 106 17.69 -41.66 -19.71
N PRO A 107 16.42 -41.61 -19.26
CA PRO A 107 16.09 -41.08 -17.94
C PRO A 107 16.49 -42.07 -16.84
N SER A 108 16.84 -41.53 -15.67
CA SER A 108 17.00 -42.33 -14.46
C SER A 108 15.65 -42.56 -13.77
N LEU A 109 15.67 -43.31 -12.66
CA LEU A 109 14.56 -43.30 -11.71
C LEU A 109 14.45 -41.93 -11.03
N VAL A 110 13.23 -41.57 -10.64
CA VAL A 110 12.95 -40.34 -9.87
C VAL A 110 13.43 -40.54 -8.43
N SER A 111 14.14 -39.53 -7.92
CA SER A 111 14.49 -39.42 -6.51
C SER A 111 13.61 -38.34 -5.88
N GLU A 112 12.89 -38.67 -4.80
CA GLU A 112 12.01 -37.76 -4.08
C GLU A 112 12.56 -37.52 -2.67
N ALA A 113 12.53 -36.27 -2.22
CA ALA A 113 12.92 -35.87 -0.87
C ALA A 113 12.00 -34.74 -0.37
N GLY A 114 11.77 -34.72 0.94
CA GLY A 114 10.89 -33.74 1.59
C GLY A 114 9.49 -34.28 1.87
N GLU A 115 8.72 -33.48 2.60
CA GLU A 115 7.31 -33.77 2.90
C GLU A 115 6.40 -33.10 1.87
N ARG A 116 5.33 -33.79 1.48
CA ARG A 116 4.30 -33.19 0.62
C ARG A 116 3.40 -32.31 1.49
N PRO A 117 3.10 -31.06 1.08
CA PRO A 117 2.22 -30.19 1.84
C PRO A 117 0.81 -30.78 1.90
N ASP A 118 0.12 -30.54 3.02
CA ASP A 118 -1.31 -30.85 3.13
C ASP A 118 -2.10 -29.84 2.30
N TRP A 119 -2.41 -30.24 1.06
CA TRP A 119 -3.07 -29.40 0.09
C TRP A 119 -4.60 -29.53 0.13
N ASN A 120 -5.12 -30.56 0.79
CA ASN A 120 -6.54 -30.93 0.78
C ASN A 120 -7.35 -30.04 1.74
N ARG A 121 -7.35 -28.74 1.44
CA ARG A 121 -8.14 -27.74 2.13
C ARG A 121 -9.61 -27.98 1.86
N LYS A 122 -10.42 -27.70 2.88
CA LYS A 122 -11.87 -27.86 2.84
C LYS A 122 -12.53 -26.50 2.98
N ALA A 123 -13.57 -26.29 2.20
CA ALA A 123 -14.37 -25.08 2.24
C ALA A 123 -15.86 -25.45 2.28
N ALA A 124 -16.67 -24.57 2.86
CA ALA A 124 -18.10 -24.75 2.96
C ALA A 124 -18.82 -23.46 2.59
N LEU A 125 -19.95 -23.60 1.88
CA LEU A 125 -20.77 -22.49 1.43
C LEU A 125 -22.23 -22.70 1.85
N ARG A 126 -22.78 -21.75 2.59
CA ARG A 126 -24.23 -21.70 2.87
C ARG A 126 -24.93 -20.98 1.73
N PHE A 127 -25.89 -21.62 1.06
CA PHE A 127 -26.54 -21.05 -0.13
C PHE A 127 -27.22 -19.71 0.15
N LYS A 128 -27.80 -19.55 1.35
CA LYS A 128 -28.44 -18.29 1.78
C LYS A 128 -27.49 -17.08 1.73
N ARG A 129 -26.18 -17.29 1.93
CA ARG A 129 -25.17 -16.21 1.96
C ARG A 129 -24.94 -15.60 0.58
N LEU A 130 -25.17 -16.34 -0.52
CA LEU A 130 -25.12 -15.80 -1.87
C LEU A 130 -26.09 -14.61 -2.04
N ARG A 131 -27.27 -14.71 -1.42
CA ARG A 131 -28.25 -13.62 -1.39
C ARG A 131 -27.95 -12.59 -0.31
N ASP A 132 -27.81 -13.03 0.95
CA ASP A 132 -27.73 -12.12 2.09
C ASP A 132 -26.45 -11.28 2.12
N PHE A 133 -25.34 -11.85 1.63
CA PHE A 133 -24.05 -11.18 1.55
C PHE A 133 -23.68 -10.83 0.11
N GLY A 134 -23.81 -11.80 -0.81
CA GLY A 134 -23.45 -11.62 -2.22
C GLY A 134 -24.43 -10.77 -3.03
N GLY A 135 -25.63 -10.49 -2.49
CA GLY A 135 -26.64 -9.68 -3.18
C GLY A 135 -27.28 -10.35 -4.40
N ALA A 136 -27.03 -11.65 -4.62
CA ALA A 136 -27.52 -12.38 -5.78
C ALA A 136 -28.38 -13.58 -5.37
N ASP A 137 -29.59 -13.67 -5.92
CA ASP A 137 -30.42 -14.86 -5.78
C ASP A 137 -29.94 -15.92 -6.77
N ILE A 138 -29.15 -16.88 -6.27
CA ILE A 138 -28.51 -17.96 -7.03
C ILE A 138 -29.06 -19.28 -6.50
N ALA A 139 -29.60 -20.11 -7.39
CA ALA A 139 -30.11 -21.41 -7.01
C ALA A 139 -28.96 -22.33 -6.53
N PRO A 140 -29.17 -23.20 -5.52
CA PRO A 140 -28.15 -24.12 -5.03
C PRO A 140 -27.48 -24.97 -6.11
N ASP A 141 -28.25 -25.46 -7.10
CA ASP A 141 -27.72 -26.26 -8.22
C ASP A 141 -26.82 -25.45 -9.15
N GLU A 142 -27.13 -24.17 -9.38
CA GLU A 142 -26.33 -23.28 -10.21
C GLU A 142 -25.00 -22.93 -9.52
N ALA A 143 -25.04 -22.66 -8.21
CA ALA A 143 -23.84 -22.41 -7.41
C ALA A 143 -22.91 -23.64 -7.41
N VAL A 144 -23.48 -24.82 -7.17
CA VAL A 144 -22.74 -26.10 -7.19
C VAL A 144 -22.11 -26.36 -8.56
N ALA A 145 -22.87 -26.25 -9.65
CA ALA A 145 -22.35 -26.46 -10.99
C ALA A 145 -21.24 -25.48 -11.36
N SER A 146 -21.28 -24.25 -10.81
CA SER A 146 -20.23 -23.24 -11.02
C SER A 146 -18.93 -23.62 -10.31
N LEU A 147 -19.02 -24.10 -9.07
CA LEU A 147 -17.87 -24.57 -8.30
C LEU A 147 -17.27 -25.85 -8.89
N GLU A 148 -18.08 -26.82 -9.32
CA GLU A 148 -17.57 -28.03 -9.99
C GLU A 148 -16.81 -27.71 -11.28
N LYS A 149 -17.27 -26.73 -12.08
CA LYS A 149 -16.55 -26.25 -13.28
C LYS A 149 -15.18 -25.67 -12.97
N LEU A 150 -14.97 -25.13 -11.77
CA LEU A 150 -13.69 -24.58 -11.31
C LEU A 150 -12.77 -25.67 -10.73
N GLY A 151 -13.25 -26.92 -10.67
CA GLY A 151 -12.48 -28.08 -10.21
C GLY A 151 -12.66 -28.43 -8.73
N PHE A 152 -13.61 -27.80 -8.02
CA PHE A 152 -13.95 -28.21 -6.67
C PHE A 152 -14.69 -29.54 -6.68
N THR A 153 -14.37 -30.42 -5.72
CA THR A 153 -15.03 -31.72 -5.57
C THR A 153 -15.99 -31.68 -4.38
N ILE A 154 -17.26 -32.02 -4.60
CA ILE A 154 -18.26 -32.06 -3.53
C ILE A 154 -18.15 -33.39 -2.79
N TYR A 155 -17.93 -33.34 -1.48
CA TYR A 155 -18.02 -34.53 -0.63
C TYR A 155 -19.27 -34.54 0.26
N ARG A 156 -19.93 -33.38 0.44
CA ARG A 156 -21.20 -33.30 1.18
C ARG A 156 -22.06 -32.14 0.70
N ARG A 157 -23.37 -32.39 0.59
CA ARG A 157 -24.36 -31.37 0.21
C ARG A 157 -25.70 -31.68 0.86
N ASP A 158 -26.39 -30.63 1.30
CA ASP A 158 -27.80 -30.69 1.68
C ASP A 158 -28.59 -29.51 1.08
N ALA A 159 -29.80 -29.25 1.60
CA ALA A 159 -30.66 -28.17 1.13
C ALA A 159 -30.15 -26.76 1.50
N MET A 160 -29.27 -26.65 2.49
CA MET A 160 -28.83 -25.39 3.10
C MET A 160 -27.38 -25.05 2.76
N HIS A 161 -26.52 -26.05 2.57
CA HIS A 161 -25.10 -25.84 2.32
C HIS A 161 -24.46 -26.91 1.43
N VAL A 162 -23.23 -26.62 0.98
CA VAL A 162 -22.32 -27.54 0.30
C VAL A 162 -20.94 -27.50 0.99
N GLU A 163 -20.28 -28.64 1.10
CA GLU A 163 -18.90 -28.79 1.56
C GLU A 163 -18.06 -29.42 0.45
N LEU A 164 -16.89 -28.82 0.18
CA LEU A 164 -16.07 -29.07 -1.00
C LEU A 164 -14.61 -29.28 -0.61
N ASP A 165 -13.92 -30.15 -1.36
CA ASP A 165 -12.47 -30.21 -1.40
C ASP A 165 -11.95 -29.15 -2.40
N VAL A 166 -10.98 -28.36 -1.96
CA VAL A 166 -10.35 -27.30 -2.75
C VAL A 166 -9.29 -27.92 -3.67
N PRO A 167 -9.32 -27.65 -4.99
CA PRO A 167 -8.30 -28.18 -5.88
C PRO A 167 -6.92 -27.58 -5.58
N SER A 168 -5.87 -28.38 -5.76
CA SER A 168 -4.50 -28.06 -5.33
C SER A 168 -3.89 -26.82 -6.00
N TRP A 169 -4.37 -26.42 -7.18
CA TRP A 169 -3.93 -25.20 -7.87
C TRP A 169 -4.57 -23.90 -7.34
N ARG A 170 -5.59 -23.98 -6.48
CA ARG A 170 -6.30 -22.81 -5.93
C ARG A 170 -5.69 -22.31 -4.63
N ASN A 171 -4.53 -21.66 -4.72
CA ASN A 171 -3.75 -21.17 -3.57
C ASN A 171 -4.41 -20.02 -2.79
N ASP A 172 -5.54 -19.52 -3.29
CA ASP A 172 -6.33 -18.41 -2.77
C ASP A 172 -7.52 -18.86 -1.93
N ILE A 173 -8.02 -20.10 -2.08
CA ILE A 173 -9.25 -20.54 -1.40
C ILE A 173 -8.95 -21.24 -0.08
N ALA A 174 -9.66 -20.85 0.99
CA ALA A 174 -9.53 -21.44 2.32
C ALA A 174 -8.06 -21.48 2.81
N SER A 175 -7.29 -20.49 2.38
CA SER A 175 -5.89 -20.34 2.76
C SER A 175 -5.80 -19.62 4.10
N PRO A 176 -4.86 -20.00 4.98
CA PRO A 176 -4.63 -19.26 6.22
C PRO A 176 -4.38 -17.77 5.93
N PRO A 177 -5.07 -16.86 6.64
CA PRO A 177 -4.96 -15.43 6.35
C PRO A 177 -3.56 -14.92 6.69
N ALA A 178 -2.94 -14.21 5.75
CA ALA A 178 -1.67 -13.52 5.96
C ALA A 178 -1.96 -12.07 6.39
N LEU A 179 -2.24 -11.86 7.68
CA LEU A 179 -2.47 -10.53 8.23
C LEU A 179 -1.16 -9.88 8.70
N ASP A 180 -1.02 -8.56 8.49
CA ASP A 180 0.03 -7.73 9.10
C ASP A 180 -0.10 -7.81 10.64
N GLN A 181 0.79 -8.59 11.26
CA GLN A 181 0.74 -8.88 12.70
C GLN A 181 1.39 -7.78 13.54
N ARG A 182 0.93 -6.54 13.39
CA ARG A 182 1.22 -5.54 14.42
C ARG A 182 0.58 -6.02 15.72
N GLU A 183 1.38 -6.14 16.78
CA GLU A 183 0.91 -6.53 18.11
C GLU A 183 -0.10 -5.52 18.63
N ALA A 184 -1.38 -5.81 18.43
CA ALA A 184 -2.50 -5.06 18.94
C ALA A 184 -3.42 -6.03 19.69
N PRO A 185 -4.04 -5.63 20.81
CA PRO A 185 -4.94 -6.50 21.59
C PRO A 185 -6.09 -7.10 20.75
N GLN A 186 -6.51 -6.42 19.69
CA GLN A 186 -7.57 -6.87 18.78
C GLN A 186 -7.08 -7.76 17.64
N ALA A 187 -5.77 -7.87 17.40
CA ALA A 187 -5.20 -8.55 16.23
C ALA A 187 -5.49 -10.05 16.25
N THR A 188 -5.31 -10.72 17.38
CA THR A 188 -5.59 -12.15 17.53
C THR A 188 -7.07 -12.46 17.29
N GLN A 189 -7.97 -11.62 17.81
CA GLN A 189 -9.40 -11.78 17.61
C GLN A 189 -9.79 -11.57 16.15
N ALA A 190 -9.21 -10.55 15.49
CA ALA A 190 -9.44 -10.29 14.07
C ALA A 190 -8.93 -11.44 13.20
N ALA A 191 -7.76 -12.00 13.50
CA ALA A 191 -7.20 -13.15 12.79
C ALA A 191 -8.07 -14.41 12.93
N ALA A 192 -8.55 -14.69 14.14
CA ALA A 192 -9.47 -15.80 14.38
C ALA A 192 -10.79 -15.61 13.62
N GLY A 193 -11.36 -14.39 13.64
CA GLY A 193 -12.57 -14.06 12.91
C GLY A 193 -12.40 -14.19 11.40
N ALA A 194 -11.27 -13.74 10.84
CA ALA A 194 -10.94 -13.91 9.43
C ALA A 194 -10.87 -15.41 9.07
N ALA A 195 -10.10 -16.20 9.81
CA ALA A 195 -9.94 -17.63 9.54
C ALA A 195 -11.28 -18.40 9.54
N GLU A 196 -12.27 -17.97 10.34
CA GLU A 196 -13.61 -18.56 10.36
C GLU A 196 -14.42 -18.23 9.11
N ILE A 197 -14.29 -17.01 8.58
CA ILE A 197 -15.19 -16.51 7.53
C ILE A 197 -14.61 -16.63 6.12
N GLU A 198 -13.30 -16.46 5.95
CA GLU A 198 -12.62 -16.39 4.63
C GLU A 198 -12.99 -17.56 3.71
N PRO A 199 -12.94 -18.84 4.14
CA PRO A 199 -13.25 -19.96 3.24
C PRO A 199 -14.63 -19.88 2.58
N GLU A 200 -15.65 -19.39 3.30
CA GLU A 200 -16.98 -19.21 2.70
C GLU A 200 -17.02 -18.01 1.76
N HIS A 201 -16.33 -16.91 2.12
CA HIS A 201 -16.31 -15.69 1.31
C HIS A 201 -15.59 -15.92 -0.01
N ASP A 202 -14.49 -16.66 0.00
CA ASP A 202 -13.78 -17.13 -1.19
C ASP A 202 -14.72 -17.86 -2.16
N LEU A 203 -15.53 -18.79 -1.65
CA LEU A 203 -16.50 -19.52 -2.47
C LEU A 203 -17.64 -18.62 -2.98
N ILE A 204 -18.11 -17.67 -2.18
CA ILE A 204 -19.11 -16.68 -2.62
C ILE A 204 -18.52 -15.85 -3.77
N GLU A 205 -17.29 -15.37 -3.63
CA GLU A 205 -16.60 -14.62 -4.67
C GLU A 205 -16.57 -15.43 -5.96
N GLU A 206 -16.17 -16.70 -5.92
CA GLU A 206 -16.09 -17.55 -7.10
C GLU A 206 -17.42 -17.70 -7.83
N VAL A 207 -18.50 -17.94 -7.09
CA VAL A 207 -19.84 -18.07 -7.68
C VAL A 207 -20.29 -16.74 -8.30
N LEU A 208 -20.10 -15.63 -7.60
CA LEU A 208 -20.49 -14.30 -8.10
C LEU A 208 -19.64 -13.87 -9.30
N ARG A 209 -18.34 -14.16 -9.27
CA ARG A 209 -17.37 -13.84 -10.33
C ARG A 209 -17.70 -14.57 -11.62
N LEU A 210 -18.09 -15.84 -11.55
CA LEU A 210 -18.54 -16.62 -12.72
C LEU A 210 -19.87 -16.14 -13.28
N ARG A 211 -20.80 -15.70 -12.43
CA ARG A 211 -22.07 -15.09 -12.88
C ARG A 211 -21.85 -13.72 -13.53
N GLY A 212 -20.81 -13.00 -13.11
CA GLY A 212 -20.47 -11.64 -13.55
C GLY A 212 -21.00 -10.62 -12.55
N LEU A 213 -20.09 -9.78 -12.03
CA LEU A 213 -20.42 -8.78 -11.00
C LEU A 213 -21.46 -7.75 -11.48
N ASP A 214 -21.49 -7.46 -12.78
CA ASP A 214 -22.48 -6.53 -13.38
C ASP A 214 -23.92 -7.04 -13.28
N ALA A 215 -24.13 -8.34 -13.06
CA ALA A 215 -25.46 -8.92 -12.86
C ALA A 215 -25.99 -8.73 -11.43
N ILE A 216 -25.15 -8.25 -10.49
CA ILE A 216 -25.52 -8.01 -9.10
C ILE A 216 -26.21 -6.64 -9.03
N VAL A 217 -27.47 -6.62 -8.61
CA VAL A 217 -28.24 -5.38 -8.51
C VAL A 217 -27.71 -4.53 -7.37
N ALA A 218 -27.25 -3.32 -7.68
CA ALA A 218 -26.83 -2.36 -6.68
C ALA A 218 -28.02 -1.96 -5.78
N VAL A 219 -27.87 -2.15 -4.48
CA VAL A 219 -28.84 -1.75 -3.47
C VAL A 219 -28.22 -0.68 -2.57
N SER A 220 -29.05 0.27 -2.09
CA SER A 220 -28.58 1.23 -1.09
C SER A 220 -28.25 0.51 0.22
N LEU A 221 -27.19 0.96 0.89
CA LEU A 221 -26.89 0.49 2.24
C LEU A 221 -28.08 0.77 3.17
N PRO A 222 -28.43 -0.17 4.07
CA PRO A 222 -29.51 0.05 5.03
C PRO A 222 -29.17 1.26 5.91
N VAL A 223 -30.14 2.15 6.10
CA VAL A 223 -29.98 3.30 7.00
C VAL A 223 -30.24 2.81 8.44
N PRO A 224 -29.22 2.76 9.32
CA PRO A 224 -29.37 2.13 10.64
C PRO A 224 -30.32 2.90 11.58
N SER A 225 -30.48 4.21 11.38
CA SER A 225 -31.31 5.10 12.20
C SER A 225 -31.95 6.19 11.34
N GLY A 226 -33.23 6.50 11.58
CA GLY A 226 -33.94 7.58 10.86
C GLY A 226 -33.44 9.00 11.13
N ILE A 227 -32.59 9.17 12.15
CA ILE A 227 -31.89 10.43 12.43
C ILE A 227 -30.45 10.28 11.95
N PRO A 228 -30.01 11.05 10.94
CA PRO A 228 -28.61 11.10 10.55
C PRO A 228 -27.77 11.68 11.70
N ALA A 229 -26.74 10.96 12.12
CA ALA A 229 -25.71 11.56 12.98
C ALA A 229 -25.02 12.71 12.22
N PRO A 230 -24.48 13.74 12.91
CA PRO A 230 -23.66 14.75 12.28
C PRO A 230 -22.51 14.09 11.51
N MET A 231 -22.54 14.20 10.18
CA MET A 231 -21.57 13.51 9.31
C MET A 231 -20.16 14.11 9.43
N LEU A 232 -20.07 15.38 9.83
CA LEU A 232 -18.81 16.10 9.98
C LEU A 232 -18.46 16.30 11.44
N THR A 233 -17.23 15.95 11.79
CA THR A 233 -16.61 16.34 13.06
C THR A 233 -16.46 17.85 13.14
N GLN A 234 -16.39 18.40 14.37
CA GLN A 234 -16.12 19.82 14.58
C GLN A 234 -14.82 20.28 13.91
N LYS A 235 -13.79 19.41 13.90
CA LYS A 235 -12.54 19.67 13.18
C LYS A 235 -12.79 19.89 11.69
N GLN A 236 -13.52 19.00 11.02
CA GLN A 236 -13.85 19.11 9.59
C GLN A 236 -14.67 20.36 9.27
N VAL A 237 -15.66 20.70 10.11
CA VAL A 237 -16.46 21.92 9.94
C VAL A 237 -15.57 23.17 10.01
N ARG A 238 -14.72 23.26 11.03
CA ARG A 238 -13.78 24.39 11.21
C ARG A 238 -12.78 24.49 10.05
N THR A 239 -12.26 23.36 9.58
CA THR A 239 -11.36 23.32 8.40
C THR A 239 -12.03 23.88 7.16
N ALA A 240 -13.25 23.44 6.85
CA ALA A 240 -14.00 23.92 5.69
C ALA A 240 -14.32 25.42 5.80
N LEU A 241 -14.65 25.89 7.01
CA LEU A 241 -14.91 27.31 7.26
C LEU A 241 -13.66 28.16 7.10
N ALA A 242 -12.52 27.75 7.66
CA ALA A 242 -11.25 28.46 7.52
C ALA A 242 -10.85 28.63 6.04
N ARG A 243 -10.99 27.58 5.22
CA ARG A 243 -10.74 27.66 3.76
C ARG A 243 -11.64 28.68 3.08
N ARG A 244 -12.95 28.65 3.36
CA ARG A 244 -13.92 29.60 2.78
C ARG A 244 -13.59 31.03 3.16
N VAL A 245 -13.20 31.28 4.41
CA VAL A 245 -12.86 32.62 4.88
C VAL A 245 -11.61 33.14 4.20
N LEU A 246 -10.53 32.36 4.14
CA LEU A 246 -9.29 32.76 3.46
C LEU A 246 -9.52 33.02 1.96
N ALA A 247 -10.32 32.17 1.29
CA ALA A 247 -10.73 32.39 -0.09
C ALA A 247 -11.56 33.67 -0.26
N ALA A 248 -12.53 33.93 0.63
CA ALA A 248 -13.34 35.15 0.61
C ALA A 248 -12.51 36.42 0.85
N ARG A 249 -11.34 36.29 1.49
CA ARG A 249 -10.36 37.37 1.66
C ARG A 249 -9.40 37.55 0.48
N GLY A 250 -9.63 36.82 -0.61
CA GLY A 250 -8.87 36.94 -1.85
C GLY A 250 -7.53 36.20 -1.85
N LEU A 251 -7.33 35.24 -0.94
CA LEU A 251 -6.20 34.31 -1.03
C LEU A 251 -6.60 33.11 -1.91
N MET A 252 -5.66 32.59 -2.68
CA MET A 252 -5.86 31.38 -3.50
C MET A 252 -5.36 30.15 -2.76
N GLU A 253 -6.15 29.07 -2.76
CA GLU A 253 -5.76 27.83 -2.08
C GLU A 253 -4.62 27.14 -2.84
N CYS A 254 -3.62 26.69 -2.08
CA CYS A 254 -2.53 25.86 -2.55
C CYS A 254 -2.58 24.50 -1.85
N VAL A 255 -2.16 23.45 -2.57
CA VAL A 255 -1.88 22.13 -2.01
C VAL A 255 -0.43 21.84 -2.30
N THR A 256 0.43 22.01 -1.29
CA THR A 256 1.86 21.75 -1.41
C THR A 256 2.23 20.37 -0.86
N PHE A 257 3.42 19.87 -1.22
CA PHE A 257 3.91 18.61 -0.65
C PHE A 257 3.99 18.68 0.88
N SER A 258 3.77 17.55 1.55
CA SER A 258 3.96 17.41 3.00
C SER A 258 5.43 17.35 3.41
N PHE A 259 6.34 17.23 2.44
CA PHE A 259 7.77 17.12 2.63
C PHE A 259 8.51 18.13 1.74
N LEU A 260 9.71 18.49 2.15
CA LEU A 260 10.60 19.46 1.52
C LEU A 260 12.06 19.15 1.86
N ASP A 261 12.98 19.92 1.30
CA ASP A 261 14.41 19.80 1.61
C ASP A 261 14.68 20.04 3.10
N HIS A 262 15.43 19.13 3.72
CA HIS A 262 15.78 19.16 5.13
C HIS A 262 16.43 20.48 5.59
N ASN A 263 17.27 21.12 4.77
CA ASN A 263 17.91 22.39 5.14
C ASN A 263 16.91 23.54 5.12
N ILE A 264 15.94 23.51 4.20
CA ILE A 264 14.83 24.47 4.20
C ILE A 264 13.91 24.23 5.37
N ALA A 265 13.58 22.98 5.70
CA ALA A 265 12.73 22.62 6.84
C ALA A 265 13.26 23.21 8.16
N LYS A 266 14.58 23.11 8.39
CA LYS A 266 15.29 23.69 9.55
C LYS A 266 15.12 25.20 9.72
N LEU A 267 14.76 25.93 8.65
CA LEU A 267 14.50 27.36 8.75
C LEU A 267 13.15 27.69 9.39
N PHE A 268 12.21 26.74 9.46
CA PHE A 268 10.82 26.98 9.89
C PHE A 268 10.44 26.29 11.20
N GLY A 269 11.43 25.82 11.96
CA GLY A 269 11.26 25.16 13.25
C GLY A 269 12.51 24.36 13.59
N ASP A 270 12.59 23.88 14.83
CA ASP A 270 13.55 22.84 15.14
C ASP A 270 13.21 21.64 14.25
N ALA A 271 14.20 21.14 13.50
CA ALA A 271 14.00 19.94 12.70
C ALA A 271 13.57 18.82 13.65
N SER A 272 12.28 18.50 13.60
CA SER A 272 11.79 17.20 14.06
C SER A 272 12.61 16.14 13.33
N ASP A 273 12.97 15.05 13.99
CA ASP A 273 13.73 13.94 13.39
C ASP A 273 12.82 13.13 12.42
N LEU A 274 12.17 13.83 11.48
CA LEU A 274 11.15 13.33 10.57
C LEU A 274 11.67 13.20 9.14
N ARG A 275 12.95 12.83 9.04
CA ARG A 275 13.58 12.54 7.77
C ARG A 275 13.03 11.24 7.21
N LEU A 276 12.64 11.27 5.94
CA LEU A 276 12.18 10.08 5.22
C LEU A 276 13.37 9.16 4.96
N ALA A 277 13.22 7.88 5.31
CA ALA A 277 14.25 6.87 5.04
C ALA A 277 14.43 6.61 3.54
N ASN A 278 13.32 6.60 2.80
CA ASN A 278 13.28 6.33 1.36
C ASN A 278 12.53 7.46 0.63
N PRO A 279 13.10 8.67 0.53
CA PRO A 279 12.44 9.78 -0.13
C PRO A 279 12.38 9.57 -1.64
N ILE A 280 11.36 10.15 -2.29
CA ILE A 280 11.24 10.09 -3.75
C ILE A 280 12.34 10.89 -4.47
N ALA A 281 12.85 11.93 -3.81
CA ALA A 281 13.93 12.77 -4.29
C ALA A 281 14.72 13.36 -3.11
N ALA A 282 15.98 13.73 -3.34
CA ALA A 282 16.88 14.22 -2.29
C ALA A 282 16.44 15.57 -1.68
N ASP A 283 15.69 16.37 -2.43
CA ASP A 283 15.12 17.67 -2.02
C ASP A 283 13.70 17.54 -1.43
N LEU A 284 13.25 16.32 -1.17
CA LEU A 284 11.94 15.96 -0.66
C LEU A 284 12.10 14.91 0.47
N ASP A 285 13.04 15.17 1.37
CA ASP A 285 13.53 14.20 2.35
C ASP A 285 13.12 14.47 3.80
N GLU A 286 12.47 15.59 4.10
CA GLU A 286 12.04 15.95 5.45
C GLU A 286 10.55 16.30 5.48
N MET A 287 9.81 15.83 6.48
CA MET A 287 8.42 16.26 6.67
C MET A 287 8.37 17.73 7.08
N ARG A 288 7.45 18.51 6.49
CA ARG A 288 7.38 19.96 6.75
C ARG A 288 6.95 20.26 8.20
N PRO A 289 7.67 21.11 8.94
CA PRO A 289 7.26 21.51 10.29
C PRO A 289 5.91 22.26 10.29
N THR A 290 5.69 23.07 9.26
CA THR A 290 4.49 23.89 9.09
C THR A 290 4.22 24.15 7.60
N PRO A 291 2.94 24.28 7.16
CA PRO A 291 2.62 24.56 5.76
C PRO A 291 3.22 25.87 5.23
N VAL A 292 3.59 26.84 6.08
CA VAL A 292 4.19 28.10 5.61
C VAL A 292 5.54 27.87 4.93
N ALA A 293 6.29 26.85 5.36
CA ALA A 293 7.59 26.50 4.79
C ALA A 293 7.48 26.16 3.29
N THR A 294 6.47 25.37 2.92
CA THR A 294 6.25 24.95 1.54
C THR A 294 5.46 25.99 0.74
N LEU A 295 4.58 26.75 1.40
CA LEU A 295 3.80 27.83 0.77
C LEU A 295 4.71 28.98 0.31
N ILE A 296 5.75 29.32 1.07
CA ILE A 296 6.75 30.33 0.67
C ILE A 296 7.52 29.89 -0.58
N LEU A 297 7.86 28.60 -0.70
CA LEU A 297 8.49 28.06 -1.92
C LEU A 297 7.55 28.17 -3.12
N ALA A 298 6.25 27.96 -2.93
CA ALA A 298 5.25 28.18 -3.97
C ALA A 298 5.19 29.66 -4.39
N ALA A 299 5.21 30.61 -3.45
CA ALA A 299 5.29 32.04 -3.76
C ALA A 299 6.60 32.39 -4.50
N ALA A 300 7.76 31.94 -4.02
CA ALA A 300 9.04 32.19 -4.67
C ALA A 300 9.07 31.73 -6.12
N ARG A 301 8.49 30.55 -6.41
CA ARG A 301 8.35 30.03 -7.79
C ARG A 301 7.45 30.89 -8.67
N ASN A 302 6.41 31.51 -8.13
CA ASN A 302 5.53 32.41 -8.87
C ASN A 302 6.17 33.78 -9.10
N ILE A 303 6.85 34.31 -8.08
CA ILE A 303 7.64 35.55 -8.17
C ILE A 303 8.71 35.42 -9.27
N ALA A 304 9.42 34.29 -9.32
CA ALA A 304 10.40 34.01 -10.37
C ALA A 304 9.79 33.95 -11.79
N ARG A 305 8.47 33.78 -11.90
CA ARG A 305 7.71 33.80 -13.17
C ARG A 305 7.06 35.16 -13.46
N GLY A 306 7.37 36.19 -12.67
CA GLY A 306 6.82 37.55 -12.83
C GLY A 306 5.51 37.82 -12.10
N TYR A 307 5.02 36.86 -11.30
CA TYR A 307 3.82 37.06 -10.48
C TYR A 307 4.23 37.43 -9.05
N GLY A 308 4.39 38.73 -8.79
CA GLY A 308 4.84 39.25 -7.49
C GLY A 308 3.72 39.51 -6.48
N ASP A 309 2.56 39.94 -6.98
CA ASP A 309 1.40 40.33 -6.19
C ASP A 309 0.50 39.11 -5.99
N LEU A 310 0.65 38.43 -4.85
CA LEU A 310 0.02 37.14 -4.60
C LEU A 310 -0.57 37.08 -3.19
N GLY A 311 -1.68 36.37 -3.07
CA GLY A 311 -2.20 35.87 -1.79
C GLY A 311 -2.40 34.37 -1.91
N PHE A 312 -1.68 33.58 -1.12
CA PHE A 312 -1.82 32.12 -1.09
C PHE A 312 -2.21 31.65 0.30
N PHE A 313 -3.00 30.59 0.37
CA PHE A 313 -3.28 29.93 1.64
C PHE A 313 -3.29 28.42 1.49
N GLU A 314 -3.06 27.72 2.59
CA GLU A 314 -3.21 26.27 2.68
C GLU A 314 -3.78 25.92 4.06
N VAL A 315 -4.75 25.01 4.12
CA VAL A 315 -5.18 24.39 5.37
C VAL A 315 -4.75 22.93 5.35
N GLY A 316 -3.66 22.62 6.04
CA GLY A 316 -2.95 21.35 5.92
C GLY A 316 -2.12 21.01 7.15
N PRO A 317 -1.55 19.80 7.20
CA PRO A 317 -0.76 19.36 8.34
C PRO A 317 0.60 20.07 8.40
N GLY A 318 1.00 20.46 9.61
CA GLY A 318 2.40 20.58 10.02
C GLY A 318 2.76 19.39 10.92
N TYR A 319 3.98 18.88 10.78
CA TYR A 319 4.43 17.68 11.48
C TYR A 319 5.39 18.06 12.59
N VAL A 320 5.11 17.59 13.81
CA VAL A 320 5.88 17.95 15.02
C VAL A 320 6.79 16.79 15.44
N SER A 321 6.28 15.56 15.34
CA SER A 321 7.03 14.33 15.63
C SER A 321 6.42 13.17 14.85
N ALA A 322 7.01 11.97 14.96
CA ALA A 322 6.50 10.77 14.28
C ALA A 322 5.07 10.41 14.70
N THR A 323 4.62 10.90 15.85
CA THR A 323 3.30 10.60 16.42
C THR A 323 2.40 11.84 16.55
N GLU A 324 2.93 13.05 16.39
CA GLU A 324 2.17 14.30 16.55
C GLU A 324 2.08 15.10 15.25
N GLN A 325 0.84 15.41 14.86
CA GLN A 325 0.49 16.19 13.68
C GLN A 325 -0.45 17.32 14.08
N ARG A 326 -0.23 18.54 13.55
CA ARG A 326 -1.10 19.69 13.78
C ARG A 326 -1.74 20.13 12.48
N LEU A 327 -3.05 20.34 12.50
CA LEU A 327 -3.74 20.94 11.36
C LEU A 327 -3.62 22.46 11.46
N VAL A 328 -3.02 23.10 10.46
CA VAL A 328 -2.72 24.53 10.45
C VAL A 328 -3.41 25.19 9.26
N ALA A 329 -4.07 26.32 9.49
CA ALA A 329 -4.51 27.22 8.44
C ALA A 329 -3.45 28.32 8.27
N THR A 330 -2.78 28.32 7.12
CA THR A 330 -1.66 29.20 6.81
C THR A 330 -2.04 30.11 5.66
N GLY A 331 -1.70 31.39 5.73
CA GLY A 331 -1.81 32.34 4.62
C GLY A 331 -0.53 33.16 4.46
N ILE A 332 -0.20 33.53 3.22
CA ILE A 332 0.87 34.46 2.87
C ILE A 332 0.37 35.48 1.87
N ARG A 333 0.91 36.70 1.95
CA ARG A 333 0.74 37.75 0.95
C ARG A 333 2.11 38.29 0.54
N THR A 334 2.30 38.55 -0.74
CA THR A 334 3.51 39.14 -1.31
C THR A 334 3.16 40.26 -2.29
N GLY A 335 4.08 41.19 -2.49
CA GLY A 335 3.89 42.30 -3.44
C GLY A 335 2.97 43.39 -2.89
N GLU A 336 2.10 43.89 -3.76
CA GLU A 336 1.22 45.02 -3.49
C GLU A 336 -0.28 44.65 -3.53
N THR A 337 -1.09 45.50 -2.92
CA THR A 337 -2.54 45.44 -3.00
C THR A 337 -3.01 45.69 -4.44
N PRO A 338 -4.14 45.10 -4.88
CA PRO A 338 -4.66 45.33 -6.22
C PRO A 338 -4.90 46.82 -6.52
N LEU A 339 -4.61 47.22 -7.76
CA LEU A 339 -4.90 48.57 -8.23
C LEU A 339 -6.41 48.86 -8.11
N SER A 340 -6.75 49.98 -7.48
CA SER A 340 -8.13 50.44 -7.33
C SER A 340 -8.24 51.89 -7.78
N ALA A 341 -9.35 52.24 -8.42
CA ALA A 341 -9.68 53.64 -8.71
C ALA A 341 -9.97 54.45 -7.43
N LEU A 342 -10.28 53.77 -6.32
CA LEU A 342 -10.65 54.38 -5.05
C LEU A 342 -9.47 54.55 -4.09
N GLN A 343 -8.44 53.71 -4.22
CA GLN A 343 -7.28 53.71 -3.32
C GLN A 343 -5.99 53.38 -4.08
N PRO A 344 -4.88 54.06 -3.79
CA PRO A 344 -3.60 53.74 -4.40
C PRO A 344 -3.11 52.36 -3.96
N SER A 345 -2.38 51.69 -4.85
CA SER A 345 -1.64 50.47 -4.52
C SER A 345 -0.64 50.74 -3.40
N ARG A 346 -0.52 49.81 -2.45
CA ARG A 346 0.52 49.80 -1.42
C ARG A 346 1.05 48.39 -1.22
N LYS A 347 2.27 48.28 -0.69
CA LYS A 347 2.81 46.99 -0.24
C LYS A 347 1.95 46.42 0.90
N TYR A 348 1.79 45.10 0.89
CA TYR A 348 1.22 44.39 2.03
C TYR A 348 2.13 44.54 3.26
N ASP A 349 1.52 44.60 4.45
CA ASP A 349 2.21 44.65 5.72
C ASP A 349 1.69 43.61 6.72
N ALA A 350 2.25 43.60 7.93
CA ALA A 350 1.84 42.66 8.98
C ALA A 350 0.38 42.83 9.43
N MET A 351 -0.23 44.01 9.24
CA MET A 351 -1.63 44.26 9.59
C MET A 351 -2.57 43.60 8.59
N ASP A 352 -2.18 43.46 7.32
CA ASP A 352 -2.94 42.68 6.34
C ASP A 352 -3.00 41.19 6.71
N ALA A 353 -1.85 40.62 7.08
CA ALA A 353 -1.78 39.23 7.54
C ALA A 353 -2.58 39.04 8.84
N LYS A 354 -2.50 39.99 9.78
CA LYS A 354 -3.32 40.00 11.01
C LYS A 354 -4.81 40.07 10.70
N ALA A 355 -5.22 40.87 9.72
CA ALA A 355 -6.62 40.98 9.31
C ALA A 355 -7.15 39.65 8.73
N ASP A 356 -6.34 38.93 7.96
CA ASP A 356 -6.71 37.59 7.47
C ASP A 356 -6.84 36.58 8.61
N ALA A 357 -5.87 36.56 9.54
CA ALA A 357 -5.90 35.68 10.71
C ALA A 357 -7.11 35.97 11.63
N MET A 358 -7.41 37.25 11.89
CA MET A 358 -8.58 37.63 12.70
C MET A 358 -9.88 37.20 12.05
N ALA A 359 -10.03 37.38 10.74
CA ALA A 359 -11.24 36.98 10.05
C ALA A 359 -11.51 35.47 10.21
N VAL A 360 -10.47 34.64 10.15
CA VAL A 360 -10.58 33.20 10.41
C VAL A 360 -10.99 32.93 11.86
N LEU A 361 -10.32 33.53 12.84
CA LEU A 361 -10.63 33.33 14.26
C LEU A 361 -12.09 33.74 14.59
N VAL A 362 -12.53 34.91 14.11
CA VAL A 362 -13.90 35.40 14.29
C VAL A 362 -14.91 34.44 13.66
N ALA A 363 -14.65 33.97 12.43
CA ALA A 363 -15.53 33.02 11.76
C ALA A 363 -15.59 31.66 12.49
N LEU A 364 -14.50 31.26 13.15
CA LEU A 364 -14.45 30.06 14.00
C LEU A 364 -15.11 30.25 15.38
N GLY A 365 -15.65 31.44 15.66
CA GLY A 365 -16.36 31.77 16.90
C GLY A 365 -15.46 32.20 18.06
N VAL A 366 -14.20 32.56 17.80
CA VAL A 366 -13.30 33.12 18.81
C VAL A 366 -13.71 34.57 19.08
N SER A 367 -13.95 34.91 20.35
CA SER A 367 -14.28 36.28 20.75
C SER A 367 -13.06 37.19 20.56
N THR A 368 -13.23 38.32 19.87
CA THR A 368 -12.15 39.30 19.64
C THR A 368 -11.60 39.87 20.94
N ASP A 369 -12.45 40.02 21.95
CA ASP A 369 -12.06 40.57 23.25
C ASP A 369 -11.17 39.61 24.05
N ALA A 370 -11.15 38.33 23.67
CA ALA A 370 -10.34 37.29 24.29
C ALA A 370 -8.99 37.07 23.59
N VAL A 371 -8.74 37.73 22.46
CA VAL A 371 -7.50 37.60 21.67
C VAL A 371 -6.53 38.69 22.11
N SER A 372 -5.35 38.32 22.56
CA SER A 372 -4.29 39.25 22.96
C SER A 372 -3.03 39.03 22.12
N ALA A 373 -2.35 40.11 21.76
CA ALA A 373 -1.16 40.01 20.93
C ALA A 373 0.11 39.98 21.79
N THR A 374 0.97 38.99 21.58
CA THR A 374 2.29 38.86 22.23
C THR A 374 3.42 38.86 21.19
N ALA A 375 4.64 39.18 21.63
CA ALA A 375 5.81 39.35 20.76
C ALA A 375 6.70 38.09 20.65
N ASP A 376 6.17 36.92 21.00
CA ASP A 376 6.85 35.62 21.07
C ASP A 376 6.63 34.76 19.82
N ALA A 377 6.56 35.41 18.65
CA ALA A 377 6.44 34.70 17.38
C ALA A 377 7.68 33.80 17.13
N PRO A 378 7.51 32.68 16.38
CA PRO A 378 8.62 31.82 16.01
C PRO A 378 9.78 32.58 15.35
N LYS A 379 11.02 32.12 15.58
CA LYS A 379 12.26 32.80 15.15
C LYS A 379 12.40 33.02 13.64
N PHE A 380 11.60 32.31 12.84
CA PHE A 380 11.57 32.46 11.39
C PHE A 380 10.73 33.65 10.90
N TYR A 381 10.07 34.38 11.80
CA TYR A 381 9.45 35.67 11.52
C TYR A 381 10.38 36.84 11.90
N HIS A 382 10.14 38.01 11.31
CA HIS A 382 10.92 39.21 11.60
C HIS A 382 10.65 39.73 13.04
N PRO A 383 11.69 39.95 13.87
CA PRO A 383 11.52 40.18 15.32
C PRO A 383 10.75 41.45 15.69
N GLY A 384 10.78 42.47 14.82
CA GLY A 384 10.04 43.74 15.02
C GLY A 384 8.71 43.84 14.27
N GLN A 385 8.33 42.81 13.50
CA GLN A 385 7.15 42.83 12.63
C GLN A 385 6.37 41.50 12.70
N SER A 386 6.32 40.91 13.89
CA SER A 386 5.67 39.63 14.16
C SER A 386 4.92 39.65 15.47
N GLY A 387 3.89 38.81 15.61
CA GLY A 387 3.21 38.58 16.87
C GLY A 387 2.42 37.28 16.87
N VAL A 388 2.09 36.81 18.07
CA VAL A 388 1.17 35.70 18.33
C VAL A 388 -0.15 36.28 18.84
N LEU A 389 -1.28 35.63 18.54
CA LEU A 389 -2.65 36.09 18.80
C LEU A 389 -3.39 35.14 19.72
#